data_AF-A0A7J0E7F0-F1
#
_entry.id   AF-A0A7J0E7F0-F1
#
_cell.length_a   1.000
_cell.length_b   1.000
_cell.length_c   1.000
_cell.angle_alpha   90.00
_cell.angle_beta   90.00
_cell.angle_gamma   90.00
#
_symmetry.space_group_name_H-M   'P 1'
#
loop_
_entity.id
_entity.type
_entity.pdbx_description
1 polymer ?
#
loop_
_entity_poly.entity_id
_entity_poly.type
_entity_poly.pdbx_seq_one_letter_code
_entity_poly.pdbx_strand_id
1 'polypeptide(L)'
;MFSRNLAHQSPVYSLTHTSIYVDINETLTRLLFRVSSYSLSQSANSGFDSIAYIYLIAFLVLQNLSRIKVHELRQKSKADLLSQLKDLKAELALLRVAKVTGGAPNKLSKIKVVRLSIAQVLTVISQKQKAVLREAYKNKKYLPLDLRPKKTRAIRRRLTKHQVSLKTEREKKKEMYFPMRKYAIKV
;
A
#
# COMPACT_ATOMS: atom_id res chain seq x y z
N MET A 1 -8.25 -41.40 33.31
CA MET A 1 -7.10 -40.53 33.62
C MET A 1 -6.84 -39.62 32.43
N PHE A 2 -6.67 -38.33 32.72
CA PHE A 2 -6.25 -37.22 31.86
C PHE A 2 -7.17 -36.74 30.73
N SER A 3 -8.21 -36.01 31.16
CA SER A 3 -8.65 -34.77 30.49
C SER A 3 -7.46 -33.83 30.25
N ARG A 4 -7.30 -33.31 29.04
CA ARG A 4 -6.86 -31.92 28.80
C ARG A 4 -7.54 -31.35 27.57
N ASN A 5 -8.58 -30.55 27.85
CA ASN A 5 -9.00 -29.46 27.00
C ASN A 5 -7.78 -28.62 26.60
N LEU A 6 -7.51 -28.48 25.30
CA LEU A 6 -6.69 -27.40 24.79
C LEU A 6 -7.58 -26.55 23.91
N ALA A 7 -8.19 -25.57 24.57
CA ALA A 7 -8.81 -24.43 23.93
C ALA A 7 -7.82 -23.83 22.92
N HIS A 8 -8.25 -23.71 21.67
CA HIS A 8 -7.61 -22.83 20.71
C HIS A 8 -7.85 -21.38 21.18
N GLN A 9 -7.06 -20.93 22.15
CA GLN A 9 -6.90 -19.51 22.41
C GLN A 9 -5.96 -18.96 21.36
N SER A 10 -6.51 -18.26 20.38
CA SER A 10 -5.74 -17.34 19.54
C SER A 10 -5.10 -16.29 20.45
N PRO A 11 -3.77 -16.05 20.36
CA PRO A 11 -3.15 -14.96 21.12
C PRO A 11 -3.69 -13.63 20.59
N VAL A 12 -4.40 -12.93 21.47
CA VAL A 12 -4.78 -11.53 21.26
C VAL A 12 -3.49 -10.72 21.41
N TYR A 13 -2.83 -10.42 20.30
CA TYR A 13 -1.74 -9.44 20.30
C TYR A 13 -2.34 -8.03 20.36
N SER A 14 -2.63 -7.56 21.56
CA SER A 14 -2.64 -6.13 21.86
C SER A 14 -1.20 -5.68 22.04
N LEU A 15 -0.54 -5.34 20.94
CA LEU A 15 0.76 -4.67 20.96
C LEU A 15 0.55 -3.26 20.43
N THR A 16 0.69 -2.31 21.35
CA THR A 16 0.66 -0.87 21.13
C THR A 16 1.66 -0.49 20.04
N HIS A 17 1.13 0.06 18.95
CA HIS A 17 1.83 0.35 17.70
C HIS A 17 2.73 1.61 17.79
N THR A 18 3.30 1.91 18.96
CA THR A 18 4.04 3.15 19.21
C THR A 18 5.49 2.96 19.65
N SER A 19 5.96 1.73 19.92
CA SER A 19 7.34 1.53 20.44
C SER A 19 8.35 1.00 19.41
N ILE A 20 7.94 0.48 18.24
CA ILE A 20 8.88 -0.13 17.28
C ILE A 20 9.44 0.90 16.27
N TYR A 21 8.77 2.06 16.11
CA TYR A 21 9.18 3.08 15.13
C TYR A 21 10.24 4.07 15.67
N VAL A 22 10.54 4.04 16.97
CA VAL A 22 11.55 4.90 17.61
C VAL A 22 12.95 4.25 17.57
N ASP A 23 13.04 2.92 17.68
CA ASP A 23 14.33 2.20 17.76
C ASP A 23 15.11 2.13 16.44
N ILE A 24 14.44 2.13 15.29
CA ILE A 24 15.14 2.07 13.98
C ILE A 24 15.84 3.41 13.68
N ASN A 25 15.27 4.53 14.12
CA ASN A 25 15.84 5.85 13.85
C ASN A 25 17.01 6.18 14.78
N GLU A 26 17.01 5.69 16.02
CA GLU A 26 18.12 5.88 16.96
C GLU A 26 19.31 4.96 16.67
N THR A 27 19.05 3.73 16.21
CA THR A 27 20.10 2.81 15.77
C THR A 27 20.76 3.23 14.46
N LEU A 28 19.99 3.76 13.50
CA LEU A 28 20.54 4.30 12.25
C LEU A 28 21.33 5.60 12.45
N THR A 29 20.92 6.48 13.36
CA THR A 29 21.68 7.70 13.68
C THR A 29 22.98 7.39 14.43
N ARG A 30 23.01 6.37 15.31
CA ARG A 30 24.24 5.89 15.95
C ARG A 30 25.18 5.17 14.98
N LEU A 31 24.65 4.40 14.02
CA LEU A 31 25.45 3.78 12.95
C LEU A 31 26.04 4.82 11.99
N LEU A 32 25.28 5.87 11.66
CA LEU A 32 25.76 6.99 10.85
C LEU A 32 26.82 7.83 11.58
N PHE A 33 26.74 7.98 12.90
CA PHE A 33 27.77 8.65 13.69
C PHE A 33 29.05 7.81 13.85
N ARG A 34 28.92 6.48 13.94
CA ARG A 34 30.04 5.52 13.99
C ARG A 34 30.78 5.42 12.64
N VAL A 35 30.06 5.46 11.52
CA VAL A 35 30.67 5.47 10.18
C VAL A 35 31.37 6.80 9.90
N SER A 36 30.85 7.92 10.43
CA SER A 36 31.49 9.24 10.31
C SER A 36 32.80 9.40 11.08
N SER A 37 33.10 8.51 12.04
CA SER A 37 34.33 8.58 12.85
C SER A 37 35.44 7.65 12.35
N TYR A 38 35.12 6.71 11.44
CA TYR A 38 36.11 5.85 10.78
C TYR A 38 36.78 6.51 9.57
N SER A 39 36.19 7.57 9.02
CA SER A 39 36.72 8.31 7.87
C SER A 39 37.67 9.46 8.24
N LEU A 40 37.98 9.69 9.52
CA LEU A 40 38.92 10.72 9.97
C LEU A 40 40.31 10.19 10.35
N SER A 41 40.54 8.87 10.25
CA SER A 41 41.83 8.23 10.61
C SER A 41 42.59 7.59 9.43
N GLN A 42 42.16 7.81 8.19
CA GLN A 42 42.94 7.42 7.01
C GLN A 42 43.09 8.62 6.07
N SER A 43 43.81 9.63 6.56
CA SER A 43 44.63 10.47 5.69
C SER A 43 45.85 9.66 5.26
N ALA A 44 45.70 8.76 4.29
CA ALA A 44 46.81 8.23 3.52
C ALA A 44 46.27 7.54 2.26
N ASN A 45 46.43 8.23 1.13
CA ASN A 45 46.39 7.71 -0.24
C ASN A 45 45.01 7.62 -0.93
N SER A 46 44.97 8.20 -2.12
CA SER A 46 43.89 8.32 -3.12
C SER A 46 42.87 9.46 -2.88
N GLY A 47 43.14 10.58 -3.56
CA GLY A 47 42.23 11.71 -3.69
C GLY A 47 41.01 11.34 -4.53
N PHE A 48 39.92 10.97 -3.86
CA PHE A 48 38.58 10.99 -4.43
C PHE A 48 37.76 12.09 -3.72
N ASP A 49 37.96 13.29 -4.22
CA ASP A 49 37.15 14.52 -4.19
C ASP A 49 35.98 14.61 -3.17
N SER A 50 36.23 15.33 -2.07
CA SER A 50 35.20 15.86 -1.16
C SER A 50 34.12 16.68 -1.90
N ILE A 51 34.50 17.27 -3.03
CA ILE A 51 33.63 17.98 -3.95
C ILE A 51 32.59 17.04 -4.59
N ALA A 52 32.99 15.83 -4.99
CA ALA A 52 32.08 14.85 -5.60
C ALA A 52 31.01 14.37 -4.61
N TYR A 53 31.36 14.21 -3.33
CA TYR A 53 30.40 13.84 -2.29
C TYR A 53 29.40 14.97 -1.99
N ILE A 54 29.85 16.24 -2.00
CA ILE A 54 28.97 17.41 -1.88
C ILE A 54 28.03 17.50 -3.08
N TYR A 55 28.52 17.28 -4.30
CA TYR A 55 27.67 17.24 -5.50
C TYR A 55 26.70 16.06 -5.50
N LEU A 56 27.07 14.89 -4.98
CA LEU A 56 26.19 13.73 -4.86
C LEU A 56 25.06 13.95 -3.84
N ILE A 57 25.38 14.56 -2.70
CA ILE A 57 24.37 14.95 -1.69
C ILE A 57 23.49 16.07 -2.23
N ALA A 58 24.06 17.11 -2.85
CA ALA A 58 23.29 18.18 -3.49
C ALA A 58 22.38 17.63 -4.60
N PHE A 59 22.85 16.67 -5.40
CA PHE A 59 22.07 15.99 -6.43
C PHE A 59 20.92 15.15 -5.86
N LEU A 60 21.14 14.42 -4.77
CA LEU A 60 20.09 13.67 -4.07
C LEU A 60 19.05 14.60 -3.38
N VAL A 61 19.50 15.71 -2.79
CA VAL A 61 18.62 16.72 -2.18
C VAL A 61 17.80 17.47 -3.25
N LEU A 62 18.38 17.72 -4.43
CA LEU A 62 17.68 18.33 -5.58
C LEU A 62 16.59 17.45 -6.22
N GLN A 63 16.58 16.13 -6.00
CA GLN A 63 15.51 15.25 -6.49
C GLN A 63 14.19 15.36 -5.68
N ASN A 64 14.20 16.08 -4.55
CA ASN A 64 13.02 16.29 -3.69
C ASN A 64 12.23 17.57 -4.03
N LEU A 65 12.55 18.26 -5.12
CA LEU A 65 11.79 19.43 -5.53
C LEU A 65 10.53 19.04 -6.33
N SER A 66 9.37 19.46 -5.84
CA SER A 66 8.09 19.58 -6.57
C SER A 66 7.26 18.32 -6.87
N ARG A 67 7.44 17.21 -6.14
CA ARG A 67 6.52 16.06 -6.25
C ARG A 67 5.44 16.11 -5.17
N ILE A 68 4.17 16.12 -5.60
CA ILE A 68 3.02 16.05 -4.69
C ILE A 68 3.09 14.71 -3.93
N LYS A 69 2.96 14.78 -2.59
CA LYS A 69 2.92 13.58 -1.76
C LYS A 69 1.49 13.11 -1.60
N VAL A 70 1.25 11.83 -1.90
CA VAL A 70 -0.10 11.25 -1.91
C VAL A 70 -0.75 11.23 -0.52
N HIS A 71 0.03 11.07 0.56
CA HIS A 71 -0.51 11.08 1.92
C HIS A 71 -1.11 12.44 2.30
N GLU A 72 -0.52 13.55 1.85
CA GLU A 72 -1.05 14.90 2.07
C GLU A 72 -2.40 15.07 1.35
N LEU A 73 -2.53 14.56 0.12
CA LEU A 73 -3.79 14.60 -0.63
C LEU A 73 -4.92 13.83 0.05
N ARG A 74 -4.61 12.78 0.81
CA ARG A 74 -5.63 12.01 1.54
C ARG A 74 -6.25 12.79 2.70
N GLN A 75 -5.52 13.73 3.28
CA GLN A 75 -6.03 14.56 4.40
C GLN A 75 -6.87 15.75 3.94
N LYS A 76 -6.77 16.15 2.66
CA LYS A 76 -7.50 17.30 2.10
C LYS A 76 -8.99 17.02 1.85
N SER A 77 -9.81 18.08 1.83
CA SER A 77 -11.24 17.96 1.52
C SER A 77 -11.48 17.68 0.02
N LYS A 78 -12.71 17.29 -0.33
CA LYS A 78 -13.08 17.07 -1.74
C LYS A 78 -13.02 18.37 -2.56
N ALA A 79 -13.42 19.50 -1.97
CA ALA A 79 -13.39 20.79 -2.64
C ALA A 79 -11.96 21.20 -2.97
N ASP A 80 -11.03 21.05 -2.02
CA ASP A 80 -9.62 21.40 -2.21
C ASP A 80 -8.97 20.55 -3.30
N LEU A 81 -9.28 19.25 -3.34
CA LEU A 81 -8.78 18.35 -4.38
C LEU A 81 -9.29 18.73 -5.78
N LEU A 82 -10.53 19.22 -5.89
CA LEU A 82 -11.09 19.68 -7.16
C LEU A 82 -10.49 21.01 -7.61
N SER A 83 -10.24 21.94 -6.67
CA SER A 83 -9.51 23.18 -6.96
C SER A 83 -8.11 22.86 -7.47
N GLN A 84 -7.34 22.06 -6.72
CA GLN A 84 -5.98 21.67 -7.08
C GLN A 84 -5.94 20.94 -8.43
N LEU A 85 -6.96 20.15 -8.76
CA LEU A 85 -7.08 19.50 -10.06
C LEU A 85 -7.29 20.51 -11.20
N LYS A 86 -8.06 21.58 -10.98
CA LYS A 86 -8.30 22.64 -11.97
C LYS A 86 -7.00 23.40 -12.26
N ASP A 87 -6.26 23.74 -11.23
CA ASP A 87 -5.00 24.49 -11.35
C ASP A 87 -3.94 23.68 -12.11
N LEU A 88 -3.78 22.39 -11.78
CA LEU A 88 -2.85 21.49 -12.47
C LEU A 88 -3.21 21.28 -13.95
N LYS A 89 -4.51 21.27 -14.29
CA LYS A 89 -4.96 21.18 -15.68
C LYS A 89 -4.67 22.45 -16.46
N ALA A 90 -4.84 23.63 -15.84
CA ALA A 90 -4.49 24.90 -16.44
C ALA A 90 -2.97 24.99 -16.69
N GLU A 91 -2.16 24.60 -15.71
CA GLU A 91 -0.70 24.53 -15.86
C GLU A 91 -0.30 23.59 -17.01
N LEU A 92 -0.91 22.39 -17.07
CA LEU A 92 -0.64 21.45 -18.17
C LEU A 92 -1.00 22.05 -19.55
N ALA A 93 -2.09 22.80 -19.65
CA ALA A 93 -2.49 23.45 -20.90
C ALA A 93 -1.43 24.48 -21.34
N LEU A 94 -0.96 25.32 -20.42
CA LEU A 94 0.12 26.29 -20.68
C LEU A 94 1.41 25.59 -21.11
N LEU A 95 1.80 24.50 -20.45
CA LEU A 95 3.00 23.74 -20.80
C LEU A 95 2.89 23.07 -22.19
N ARG A 96 1.68 22.70 -22.63
CA ARG A 96 1.46 22.14 -23.98
C ARG A 96 1.60 23.20 -25.06
N VAL A 97 1.12 24.43 -24.82
CA VAL A 97 1.36 25.56 -25.73
C VAL A 97 2.85 25.86 -25.81
N ALA A 98 3.51 25.98 -24.66
CA ALA A 98 4.96 26.22 -24.60
C ALA A 98 5.78 25.14 -25.33
N LYS A 99 5.30 23.89 -25.36
CA LYS A 99 5.93 22.82 -26.14
C LYS A 99 5.88 23.07 -27.65
N VAL A 100 4.76 23.58 -28.15
CA VAL A 100 4.59 23.85 -29.59
C VAL A 100 5.40 25.08 -30.01
N THR A 101 5.49 26.10 -29.15
CA THR A 101 6.22 27.34 -29.44
C THR A 101 7.73 27.26 -29.17
N GLY A 102 8.30 26.07 -28.95
CA GLY A 102 9.74 25.90 -28.70
C GLY A 102 10.24 26.42 -27.34
N GLY A 103 9.45 26.29 -26.28
CA GLY A 103 9.79 26.77 -24.94
C GLY A 103 10.99 26.07 -24.29
N ALA A 104 11.57 26.73 -23.28
CA ALA A 104 12.78 26.26 -22.58
C ALA A 104 12.68 24.81 -22.04
N PRO A 105 13.77 24.01 -22.09
CA PRO A 105 13.78 22.61 -21.66
C PRO A 105 13.25 22.38 -20.24
N ASN A 106 13.54 23.28 -19.31
CA ASN A 106 13.06 23.20 -17.93
C ASN A 106 11.53 23.24 -17.82
N LYS A 107 10.84 23.97 -18.71
CA LYS A 107 9.37 23.98 -18.77
C LYS A 107 8.85 22.66 -19.34
N LEU A 108 9.52 22.09 -20.34
CA LEU A 108 9.14 20.81 -20.95
C LEU A 108 9.27 19.63 -19.97
N SER A 109 10.33 19.61 -19.16
CA SER A 109 10.55 18.57 -18.14
C SER A 109 9.41 18.50 -17.10
N LYS A 110 8.71 19.61 -16.83
CA LYS A 110 7.57 19.65 -15.90
C LYS A 110 6.34 18.92 -16.42
N ILE A 111 6.19 18.72 -17.74
CA ILE A 111 4.99 18.08 -18.33
C ILE A 111 4.75 16.69 -17.73
N LYS A 112 5.80 15.87 -17.61
CA LYS A 112 5.69 14.52 -17.03
C LYS A 112 5.24 14.58 -15.57
N VAL A 113 5.80 15.51 -14.80
CA VAL A 113 5.50 15.69 -13.37
C VAL A 113 4.05 16.12 -13.18
N VAL A 114 3.59 17.15 -13.90
CA VAL A 114 2.20 17.65 -13.82
C VAL A 114 1.19 16.58 -14.23
N ARG A 115 1.47 15.79 -15.28
CA ARG A 115 0.59 14.65 -15.67
C ARG A 115 0.47 13.60 -14.57
N LEU A 116 1.59 13.27 -13.92
CA LEU A 116 1.59 12.31 -12.81
C LEU A 116 0.82 12.86 -11.60
N SER A 117 1.02 14.14 -11.28
CA SER A 117 0.28 14.87 -10.25
C SER A 117 -1.24 14.84 -10.47
N ILE A 118 -1.70 15.11 -11.70
CA ILE A 118 -3.14 15.00 -12.07
C ILE A 118 -3.66 13.58 -11.84
N ALA A 119 -2.92 12.57 -12.27
CA ALA A 119 -3.29 11.17 -12.10
C ALA A 119 -3.40 10.78 -10.61
N GLN A 120 -2.47 11.26 -9.77
CA GLN A 120 -2.50 11.03 -8.32
C GLN A 120 -3.72 11.68 -7.66
N VAL A 121 -4.04 12.94 -7.98
CA VAL A 121 -5.23 13.63 -7.45
C VAL A 121 -6.52 12.91 -7.86
N LEU A 122 -6.67 12.55 -9.14
CA LEU A 122 -7.83 11.79 -9.63
C LEU A 122 -7.96 10.42 -8.96
N THR A 123 -6.83 9.76 -8.70
CA THR A 123 -6.79 8.47 -8.00
C THR A 123 -7.30 8.62 -6.57
N VAL A 124 -6.85 9.63 -5.82
CA VAL A 124 -7.30 9.89 -4.44
C VAL A 124 -8.80 10.23 -4.40
N ILE A 125 -9.29 11.06 -5.32
CA ILE A 125 -10.73 11.38 -5.44
C ILE A 125 -11.53 10.09 -5.67
N SER A 126 -11.10 9.25 -6.62
CA SER A 126 -11.76 7.98 -6.95
C SER A 126 -11.74 6.99 -5.79
N GLN A 127 -10.62 6.91 -5.06
CA GLN A 127 -10.49 6.07 -3.86
C GLN A 127 -11.46 6.51 -2.76
N LYS A 128 -11.51 7.82 -2.45
CA LYS A 128 -12.44 8.37 -1.46
C LYS A 128 -13.89 8.12 -1.84
N GLN A 129 -14.26 8.37 -3.10
CA GLN A 129 -15.61 8.12 -3.60
C GLN A 129 -15.99 6.64 -3.48
N LYS A 130 -15.11 5.72 -3.88
CA LYS A 130 -15.36 4.28 -3.74
C LYS A 130 -15.45 3.83 -2.28
N ALA A 131 -14.66 4.41 -1.38
CA ALA A 131 -14.74 4.11 0.05
C ALA A 131 -16.10 4.53 0.63
N VAL A 132 -16.56 5.75 0.34
CA VAL A 132 -17.88 6.24 0.76
C VAL A 132 -19.00 5.35 0.20
N LEU A 133 -18.92 4.97 -1.08
CA LEU A 133 -19.90 4.07 -1.68
C LEU A 133 -19.89 2.67 -1.06
N ARG A 134 -18.72 2.13 -0.70
CA ARG A 134 -18.64 0.82 -0.03
C ARG A 134 -19.30 0.84 1.34
N GLU A 135 -19.12 1.92 2.11
CA GLU A 135 -19.82 2.07 3.40
C GLU A 135 -21.34 2.23 3.19
N ALA A 136 -21.76 3.06 2.22
CA ALA A 136 -23.18 3.28 1.94
C ALA A 136 -23.93 2.01 1.45
N TYR A 137 -23.23 1.08 0.80
CA TYR A 137 -23.79 -0.18 0.30
C TYR A 137 -23.41 -1.40 1.15
N LYS A 138 -22.80 -1.19 2.32
CA LYS A 138 -22.44 -2.25 3.24
C LYS A 138 -23.70 -3.03 3.64
N ASN A 139 -23.60 -4.36 3.64
CA ASN A 139 -24.68 -5.30 3.99
C ASN A 139 -25.94 -5.25 3.09
N LYS A 140 -25.98 -4.42 2.06
CA LYS A 140 -27.09 -4.44 1.10
C LYS A 140 -26.96 -5.65 0.18
N LYS A 141 -28.07 -6.37 -0.03
CA LYS A 141 -28.13 -7.54 -0.93
C LYS A 141 -27.69 -7.20 -2.37
N TYR A 142 -28.12 -6.05 -2.87
CA TYR A 142 -27.86 -5.62 -4.24
C TYR A 142 -26.73 -4.58 -4.28
N LEU A 143 -25.56 -5.03 -4.73
CA LEU A 143 -24.41 -4.16 -4.98
C LEU A 143 -24.33 -3.76 -6.46
N PRO A 144 -23.95 -2.50 -6.76
CA PRO A 144 -23.53 -2.09 -8.09
C PRO A 144 -22.38 -2.97 -8.62
N LEU A 145 -22.35 -3.21 -9.93
CA LEU A 145 -21.36 -4.10 -10.58
C LEU A 145 -19.92 -3.72 -10.27
N ASP A 146 -19.61 -2.43 -10.19
CA ASP A 146 -18.26 -1.90 -9.91
C ASP A 146 -17.74 -2.20 -8.51
N LEU A 147 -18.65 -2.39 -7.55
CA LEU A 147 -18.30 -2.71 -6.16
C LEU A 147 -18.25 -4.21 -5.90
N ARG A 148 -18.75 -5.03 -6.83
CA ARG A 148 -18.73 -6.49 -6.68
C ARG A 148 -17.29 -7.01 -6.74
N PRO A 149 -16.95 -8.04 -5.95
CA PRO A 149 -15.63 -8.64 -6.02
C PRO A 149 -15.40 -9.25 -7.41
N LYS A 150 -14.28 -8.87 -8.05
CA LYS A 150 -13.90 -9.41 -9.36
C LYS A 150 -13.33 -10.82 -9.18
N LYS A 151 -14.11 -11.83 -9.57
CA LYS A 151 -13.73 -13.25 -9.63
C LYS A 151 -14.00 -13.80 -11.02
N THR A 152 -13.45 -14.97 -11.34
CA THR A 152 -13.75 -15.64 -12.61
C THR A 152 -15.23 -16.01 -12.71
N ARG A 153 -15.75 -16.18 -13.93
CA ARG A 153 -17.15 -16.56 -14.16
C ARG A 153 -17.48 -17.90 -13.50
N ALA A 154 -16.59 -18.88 -13.60
CA ALA A 154 -16.74 -20.19 -12.94
C ALA A 154 -16.88 -20.06 -11.42
N ILE A 155 -16.02 -19.26 -10.76
CA ILE A 155 -16.08 -19.05 -9.30
C ILE A 155 -17.36 -18.32 -8.88
N ARG A 156 -17.93 -17.46 -9.72
CA ARG A 156 -19.21 -16.79 -9.44
C ARG A 156 -20.42 -17.71 -9.59
N ARG A 157 -20.34 -18.76 -10.43
CA ARG A 157 -21.44 -19.67 -10.75
C ARG A 157 -21.46 -20.93 -9.88
N ARG A 158 -20.32 -21.32 -9.28
CA ARG A 158 -20.26 -22.47 -8.37
C ARG A 158 -21.14 -22.27 -7.13
N LEU A 159 -21.56 -23.39 -6.53
CA LEU A 159 -22.29 -23.40 -5.27
C LEU A 159 -21.47 -22.79 -4.12
N THR A 160 -22.18 -22.27 -3.12
CA THR A 160 -21.54 -21.80 -1.87
C THR A 160 -21.00 -22.98 -1.07
N LYS A 161 -19.96 -22.75 -0.25
CA LYS A 161 -19.39 -23.82 0.61
C LYS A 161 -20.44 -24.47 1.50
N HIS A 162 -21.36 -23.67 2.04
CA HIS A 162 -22.50 -24.15 2.83
C HIS A 162 -23.38 -25.10 2.01
N GLN A 163 -23.79 -24.69 0.80
CA GLN A 163 -24.59 -25.55 -0.09
C GLN A 163 -23.88 -26.85 -0.44
N VAL A 164 -22.57 -26.82 -0.70
CA VAL A 164 -21.78 -28.03 -0.98
C VAL A 164 -21.68 -28.94 0.25
N SER A 165 -21.63 -28.37 1.46
CA SER A 165 -21.57 -29.14 2.71
C SER A 165 -22.93 -29.63 3.22
N LEU A 166 -24.04 -29.25 2.59
CA LEU A 166 -25.36 -29.70 3.01
C LEU A 166 -25.48 -31.20 2.77
N LYS A 167 -25.59 -31.96 3.86
CA LYS A 167 -25.83 -33.40 3.86
C LYS A 167 -27.28 -33.67 4.24
N THR A 168 -27.83 -34.73 3.66
CA THR A 168 -29.16 -35.23 4.05
C THR A 168 -29.14 -35.71 5.49
N GLU A 169 -30.30 -35.72 6.17
CA GLU A 169 -30.38 -36.22 7.56
C GLU A 169 -29.93 -37.67 7.68
N ARG A 170 -30.22 -38.49 6.66
CA ARG A 170 -29.78 -39.88 6.57
C ARG A 170 -28.26 -39.99 6.54
N GLU A 171 -27.61 -39.17 5.72
CA GLU A 171 -26.15 -39.15 5.61
C GLU A 171 -25.49 -38.65 6.90
N LYS A 172 -26.03 -37.58 7.52
CA LYS A 172 -25.56 -37.09 8.82
C LYS A 172 -25.60 -38.19 9.90
N LYS A 173 -26.72 -38.90 10.01
CA LYS A 173 -26.87 -40.03 10.95
C LYS A 173 -25.83 -41.12 10.66
N LYS A 174 -25.62 -41.49 9.39
CA LYS A 174 -24.62 -42.49 8.99
C LYS A 174 -23.20 -42.08 9.40
N GLU A 175 -22.81 -40.84 9.15
CA GLU A 175 -21.49 -40.33 9.52
C GLU A 175 -21.27 -40.26 11.04
N MET A 176 -22.31 -39.89 11.79
CA MET A 176 -22.27 -39.90 13.26
C MET A 176 -22.08 -41.32 13.81
N TYR A 177 -22.79 -42.30 13.27
CA TYR A 177 -22.74 -43.68 13.76
C TYR A 177 -21.45 -44.40 13.34
N PHE A 178 -20.93 -44.12 12.14
CA PHE A 178 -19.77 -44.82 11.59
C PHE A 178 -18.65 -43.84 11.20
N PRO A 179 -17.98 -43.20 12.17
CA PRO A 179 -16.84 -42.34 11.87
C PRO A 179 -15.66 -43.17 11.35
N MET A 180 -14.92 -42.63 10.38
CA MET A 180 -13.69 -43.26 9.88
C MET A 180 -12.63 -43.25 11.00
N ARG A 181 -12.33 -44.43 11.55
CA ARG A 181 -11.36 -44.59 12.64
C ARG A 181 -9.97 -44.85 12.05
N LYS A 182 -8.95 -44.22 12.63
CA LYS A 182 -7.55 -44.52 12.33
C LYS A 182 -7.14 -45.79 13.08
N TYR A 183 -6.57 -46.76 12.39
CA TYR A 183 -6.01 -47.98 12.99
C TYR A 183 -4.70 -48.34 12.30
N ALA A 184 -3.86 -49.10 12.99
CA ALA A 184 -2.62 -49.65 12.47
C ALA A 184 -2.57 -51.15 12.82
N ILE A 185 -2.03 -51.96 11.91
CA ILE A 185 -1.80 -53.39 12.13
C ILE A 185 -0.35 -53.54 12.52
N LYS A 186 -0.09 -54.21 13.64
CA LYS A 186 1.26 -54.54 14.07
C LYS A 186 1.78 -55.68 13.19
N VAL A 187 2.92 -55.45 12.55
CA VAL A 187 3.70 -56.49 11.84
C VAL A 187 4.50 -57.28 12.88
#